data_AF-A0A378C0N4-F1
#
_entry.id   AF-A0A378C0N4-F1
#
_cell.length_a   1.000
_cell.length_b   1.000
_cell.length_c   1.000
_cell.angle_alpha   90.00
_cell.angle_beta   90.00
_cell.angle_gamma   90.00
#
_symmetry.space_group_name_H-M   'P 1'
#
loop_
_entity.id
_entity.type
_entity.pdbx_description
1 polymer ?
#
loop_
_entity_poly.entity_id
_entity_poly.type
_entity_poly.pdbx_seq_one_letter_code
_entity_poly.pdbx_strand_id
1 'polypeptide(L)'
;MGRLDDYLQRIHRLEQLTTKATASDIAGDSTAAGAGAEPGDSFPEQLAALIGNDFAINNMGIGGQKSGQVAMRIGAKAIYLTVSGDAIPANGNAVTITHINGDSATAAPSVPSADVRFLTTASNSSTYTLDGWIAGIKCRVTRTVNNGIENYTLTALEGTGFRCLPGSLFVPDYALQNHSDRELWIAVGINDFRSGAETASDYDDDVAAIKMNVDAIIEFGERSGRNILLYGINTCNYSNELLHGIRYQRIIEVNRYWAARYPNHYVRGDNGRDVREELISRFNPLSSQDVTDFNNDIVPESLRSDPATLMLMVTQFMLKLDSNSGLREAINDTFNRFKFISIELGRQPNLSGRRSGYYSWVNSWFTGFQ
;
A
#
# COMPACT_ATOMS: atom_id res chain seq x y z
N MET A 1 -12.65 -44.81 8.56
CA MET A 1 -11.41 -44.11 8.94
C MET A 1 -10.96 -43.06 7.92
N GLY A 2 -11.16 -43.22 6.60
CA GLY A 2 -10.62 -42.28 5.59
C GLY A 2 -11.36 -40.96 5.32
N ARG A 3 -12.09 -40.36 6.27
CA ARG A 3 -12.79 -39.07 6.04
C ARG A 3 -12.19 -37.92 6.86
N LEU A 4 -11.70 -38.20 8.07
CA LEU A 4 -11.06 -37.22 8.93
C LEU A 4 -9.67 -36.81 8.40
N ASP A 5 -8.89 -37.80 7.94
CA ASP A 5 -7.55 -37.56 7.39
C ASP A 5 -7.59 -36.74 6.09
N ASP A 6 -8.61 -36.94 5.25
CA ASP A 6 -8.85 -36.16 4.04
C ASP A 6 -9.22 -34.69 4.34
N TYR A 7 -10.03 -34.46 5.38
CA TYR A 7 -10.35 -33.11 5.85
C TYR A 7 -9.14 -32.42 6.45
N LEU A 8 -8.33 -33.12 7.25
CA LEU A 8 -7.09 -32.58 7.82
C LEU A 8 -6.05 -32.27 6.74
N GLN A 9 -5.89 -33.13 5.73
CA GLN A 9 -5.03 -32.85 4.58
C GLN A 9 -5.54 -31.71 3.71
N ARG A 10 -6.86 -31.50 3.64
CA ARG A 10 -7.45 -30.36 2.92
C ARG A 10 -7.27 -29.07 3.71
N ILE A 11 -7.44 -29.08 5.02
CA ILE A 11 -7.15 -27.93 5.90
C ILE A 11 -5.66 -27.59 5.84
N HIS A 12 -4.78 -28.59 5.93
CA HIS A 12 -3.34 -28.37 5.84
C HIS A 12 -2.91 -27.86 4.46
N ARG A 13 -3.55 -28.33 3.37
CA ARG A 13 -3.38 -27.72 2.04
C ARG A 13 -3.92 -26.30 1.96
N LEU A 14 -5.02 -25.97 2.64
CA LEU A 14 -5.55 -24.60 2.71
C LEU A 14 -4.65 -23.68 3.54
N GLU A 15 -4.06 -24.17 4.64
CA GLU A 15 -3.04 -23.49 5.44
C GLU A 15 -1.73 -23.28 4.67
N GLN A 16 -1.37 -24.21 3.78
CA GLN A 16 -0.24 -24.07 2.86
C GLN A 16 -0.58 -23.18 1.64
N LEU A 17 -1.86 -23.08 1.25
CA LEU A 17 -2.34 -22.18 0.19
C LEU A 17 -2.53 -20.74 0.69
N THR A 18 -2.68 -20.52 1.99
CA THR A 18 -2.38 -19.22 2.60
C THR A 18 -0.86 -19.08 2.65
N THR A 19 -0.25 -18.75 1.51
CA THR A 19 1.13 -18.29 1.49
C THR A 19 1.23 -17.10 2.43
N LYS A 20 1.77 -17.31 3.64
CA LYS A 20 2.15 -16.19 4.50
C LYS A 20 3.16 -15.40 3.69
N ALA A 21 2.79 -14.20 3.27
CA ALA A 21 3.72 -13.31 2.63
C ALA A 21 5.00 -13.24 3.48
N THR A 22 6.15 -13.34 2.81
CA THR A 22 7.47 -13.27 3.44
C THR A 22 8.10 -11.90 3.26
N ALA A 23 7.41 -11.01 2.54
CA ALA A 23 7.84 -9.64 2.34
C ALA A 23 6.64 -8.70 2.16
N SER A 24 6.89 -7.40 2.23
CA SER A 24 5.96 -6.37 1.77
C SER A 24 6.62 -5.38 0.82
N ASP A 25 5.85 -4.95 -0.18
CA ASP A 25 6.14 -3.80 -1.01
C ASP A 25 5.39 -2.58 -0.49
N ILE A 26 6.12 -1.49 -0.28
CA ILE A 26 5.52 -0.26 0.24
C ILE A 26 5.28 0.71 -0.90
N ALA A 27 4.03 0.88 -1.29
CA ALA A 27 3.58 2.01 -2.11
C ALA A 27 3.48 3.23 -1.20
N GLY A 28 4.57 4.01 -1.13
CA GLY A 28 4.77 5.02 -0.12
C GLY A 28 5.09 6.42 -0.64
N ASP A 29 4.67 7.43 0.11
CA ASP A 29 5.17 8.81 0.00
C ASP A 29 6.18 9.15 1.12
N SER A 30 6.19 10.38 1.65
CA SER A 30 7.11 10.80 2.72
C SER A 30 6.98 9.94 3.98
N THR A 31 5.76 9.60 4.40
CA THR A 31 5.53 8.89 5.67
C THR A 31 6.08 7.47 5.60
N ALA A 32 5.90 6.79 4.46
CA ALA A 32 6.44 5.46 4.24
C ALA A 32 7.94 5.48 3.90
N ALA A 33 8.45 6.50 3.20
CA ALA A 33 9.88 6.63 2.92
C ALA A 33 10.76 6.76 4.18
N GLY A 34 10.16 7.05 5.35
CA GLY A 34 10.89 7.27 6.60
C GLY A 34 11.67 8.59 6.60
N ALA A 35 11.18 9.60 5.86
CA ALA A 35 11.88 10.87 5.72
C ALA A 35 12.04 11.56 7.08
N GLY A 36 13.24 11.61 7.66
CA GLY A 36 13.46 12.16 9.01
C GLY A 36 13.50 11.10 10.13
N ALA A 37 13.45 9.82 9.79
CA ALA A 37 13.81 8.72 10.68
C ALA A 37 15.27 8.30 10.44
N GLU A 38 15.94 7.81 11.49
CA GLU A 38 17.24 7.14 11.36
C GLU A 38 17.07 5.79 10.63
N PRO A 39 18.14 5.24 10.01
CA PRO A 39 18.07 3.92 9.38
C PRO A 39 17.59 2.83 10.35
N GLY A 40 16.57 2.07 9.95
CA GLY A 40 15.94 1.06 10.80
C GLY A 40 14.76 1.57 11.62
N ASP A 41 14.56 2.89 11.71
CA ASP A 41 13.48 3.50 12.50
C ASP A 41 12.29 3.93 11.65
N SER A 42 12.32 3.68 10.34
CA SER A 42 11.14 3.91 9.51
C SER A 42 10.02 2.94 9.92
N PHE A 43 8.79 3.44 9.86
CA PHE A 43 7.61 2.64 10.20
C PHE A 43 7.59 1.26 9.48
N PRO A 44 7.88 1.15 8.16
CA PRO A 44 7.89 -0.14 7.49
C PRO A 44 8.96 -1.12 8.03
N GLU A 45 10.17 -0.64 8.30
CA GLU A 45 11.27 -1.46 8.85
C GLU A 45 10.92 -1.96 10.27
N GLN A 46 10.33 -1.09 11.08
CA GLN A 46 9.89 -1.41 12.43
C GLN A 46 8.74 -2.43 12.41
N LEU A 47 7.74 -2.26 11.54
CA LEU A 47 6.66 -3.25 11.41
C LEU A 47 7.20 -4.61 10.95
N ALA A 48 8.14 -4.65 10.02
CA ALA A 48 8.76 -5.90 9.59
C ALA A 48 9.55 -6.59 10.70
N ALA A 49 10.33 -5.84 11.47
CA ALA A 49 11.06 -6.38 12.62
C ALA A 49 10.09 -7.00 13.65
N LEU A 50 8.91 -6.40 13.84
CA LEU A 50 7.86 -6.91 14.73
C LEU A 50 7.17 -8.16 14.17
N ILE A 51 6.90 -8.21 12.86
CA ILE A 51 6.38 -9.42 12.20
C ILE A 51 7.35 -10.60 12.39
N GLY A 52 8.65 -10.31 12.38
CA GLY A 52 9.71 -11.29 12.58
C GLY A 52 9.81 -12.30 11.44
N ASN A 53 10.48 -13.43 11.70
CA ASN A 53 10.71 -14.50 10.70
C ASN A 53 11.36 -13.99 9.39
N ASP A 54 12.29 -13.05 9.51
CA ASP A 54 12.99 -12.43 8.38
C ASP A 54 12.06 -11.79 7.34
N PHE A 55 10.90 -11.28 7.78
CA PHE A 55 9.96 -10.58 6.90
C PHE A 55 10.64 -9.38 6.24
N ALA A 56 10.73 -9.41 4.91
CA ALA A 56 11.50 -8.41 4.16
C ALA A 56 10.65 -7.20 3.79
N ILE A 57 11.28 -6.02 3.71
CA ILE A 57 10.63 -4.80 3.23
C ILE A 57 11.33 -4.32 1.98
N ASN A 58 10.54 -4.08 0.94
CA ASN A 58 10.95 -3.29 -0.20
C ASN A 58 10.24 -1.94 -0.13
N ASN A 59 10.92 -0.99 0.50
CA ASN A 59 10.41 0.37 0.64
C ASN A 59 10.61 1.14 -0.66
N MET A 60 9.53 1.31 -1.43
CA MET A 60 9.55 2.09 -2.67
C MET A 60 9.18 3.55 -2.42
N GLY A 61 9.09 3.99 -1.17
CA GLY A 61 8.80 5.36 -0.79
C GLY A 61 9.81 6.35 -1.36
N ILE A 62 9.32 7.45 -1.94
CA ILE A 62 10.14 8.62 -2.24
C ILE A 62 9.47 9.82 -1.56
N GLY A 63 10.22 10.50 -0.69
CA GLY A 63 9.73 11.68 0.01
C GLY A 63 9.19 12.73 -0.96
N GLY A 64 8.11 13.42 -0.56
CA GLY A 64 7.49 14.50 -1.32
C GLY A 64 6.62 14.06 -2.50
N GLN A 65 6.64 12.77 -2.88
CA GLN A 65 5.84 12.26 -3.99
C GLN A 65 4.35 12.20 -3.70
N LYS A 66 3.56 12.33 -4.77
CA LYS A 66 2.10 12.30 -4.74
C LYS A 66 1.60 10.88 -5.06
N SER A 67 0.38 10.57 -4.66
CA SER A 67 -0.25 9.26 -4.87
C SER A 67 -0.22 8.83 -6.34
N GLY A 68 -0.42 9.75 -7.28
CA GLY A 68 -0.40 9.47 -8.72
C GLY A 68 0.98 9.06 -9.25
N GLN A 69 2.04 9.66 -8.72
CA GLN A 69 3.43 9.33 -9.07
C GLN A 69 3.80 7.94 -8.56
N VAL A 70 3.41 7.63 -7.31
CA VAL A 70 3.60 6.30 -6.72
C VAL A 70 2.82 5.25 -7.53
N ALA A 71 1.56 5.52 -7.87
CA ALA A 71 0.73 4.63 -8.68
C ALA A 71 1.36 4.34 -10.06
N MET A 72 1.95 5.35 -10.71
CA MET A 72 2.69 5.16 -11.96
C MET A 72 3.94 4.31 -11.78
N ARG A 73 4.76 4.56 -10.74
CA ARG A 73 6.02 3.81 -10.52
C ARG A 73 5.79 2.32 -10.31
N ILE A 74 4.70 1.94 -9.64
CA ILE A 74 4.34 0.53 -9.44
C ILE A 74 3.51 -0.04 -10.59
N GLY A 75 3.20 0.74 -11.63
CA GLY A 75 2.41 0.30 -12.78
C GLY A 75 0.91 0.19 -12.56
N ALA A 76 0.39 0.69 -11.44
CA ALA A 76 -1.05 0.81 -11.20
C ALA A 76 -1.70 1.85 -12.12
N LYS A 77 -0.93 2.84 -12.59
CA LYS A 77 -1.33 3.78 -13.65
C LYS A 77 -0.38 3.69 -14.83
N ALA A 78 -0.96 3.77 -16.04
CA ALA A 78 -0.19 3.73 -17.28
C ALA A 78 0.74 4.96 -17.40
N ILE A 79 1.92 4.72 -17.97
CA ILE A 79 2.91 5.74 -18.31
C ILE A 79 3.07 5.73 -19.83
N TYR A 80 2.78 6.85 -20.47
CA TYR A 80 2.98 7.07 -21.90
C TYR A 80 4.11 8.07 -22.08
N LEU A 81 5.16 7.67 -22.81
CA LEU A 81 6.35 8.49 -23.02
C LEU A 81 6.41 8.98 -24.47
N THR A 82 6.82 10.24 -24.63
CA THR A 82 7.27 10.78 -25.91
C THR A 82 8.75 11.11 -25.79
N VAL A 83 9.56 10.58 -26.70
CA VAL A 83 11.02 10.82 -26.74
C VAL A 83 11.39 11.70 -27.93
N SER A 84 12.49 12.44 -27.82
CA SER A 84 12.99 13.28 -28.91
C SER A 84 13.30 12.43 -30.16
N GLY A 85 12.83 12.88 -31.32
CA GLY A 85 13.05 12.18 -32.60
C GLY A 85 12.25 10.88 -32.78
N ASP A 86 11.31 10.57 -31.87
CA ASP A 86 10.44 9.38 -31.92
C ASP A 86 11.20 8.06 -32.07
N ALA A 87 12.38 7.96 -31.47
CA ALA A 87 13.25 6.79 -31.60
C ALA A 87 13.97 6.48 -30.27
N ILE A 88 13.92 5.21 -29.88
CA ILE A 88 14.79 4.65 -28.85
C ILE A 88 16.15 4.37 -29.51
N PRO A 89 17.26 4.85 -28.95
CA PRO A 89 18.58 4.63 -29.54
C PRO A 89 19.06 3.19 -29.27
N ALA A 90 20.19 2.80 -29.85
CA ALA A 90 20.80 1.49 -29.57
C ALA A 90 21.29 1.39 -28.12
N ASN A 91 21.45 0.16 -27.63
CA ASN A 91 21.90 -0.15 -26.26
C ASN A 91 23.04 0.78 -25.78
N GLY A 92 22.90 1.27 -24.55
CA GLY A 92 23.86 2.14 -23.87
C GLY A 92 23.69 3.63 -24.18
N ASN A 93 22.90 3.98 -25.20
CA ASN A 93 22.63 5.36 -25.55
C ASN A 93 21.31 5.85 -24.93
N ALA A 94 21.22 7.16 -24.72
CA ALA A 94 20.07 7.81 -24.12
C ALA A 94 19.40 8.78 -25.10
N VAL A 95 18.09 8.94 -24.97
CA VAL A 95 17.29 9.98 -25.64
C VAL A 95 16.48 10.76 -24.61
N THR A 96 16.27 12.05 -24.84
CA THR A 96 15.45 12.89 -23.95
C THR A 96 13.98 12.51 -24.03
N ILE A 97 13.33 12.38 -22.88
CA ILE A 97 11.87 12.29 -22.79
C ILE A 97 11.33 13.73 -22.78
N THR A 98 10.46 14.05 -23.73
CA THR A 98 9.89 15.40 -23.87
C THR A 98 8.52 15.52 -23.20
N HIS A 99 7.74 14.43 -23.20
CA HIS A 99 6.42 14.39 -22.57
C HIS A 99 6.18 13.09 -21.83
N ILE A 100 5.42 13.18 -20.75
CA ILE A 100 4.89 12.06 -19.96
C ILE A 100 3.38 12.24 -19.91
N ASN A 101 2.61 11.22 -20.30
CA ASN A 101 1.15 11.25 -20.36
C ASN A 101 0.54 12.46 -21.10
N GLY A 102 1.28 13.01 -22.07
CA GLY A 102 0.86 14.17 -22.87
C GLY A 102 1.30 15.52 -22.31
N ASP A 103 1.76 15.58 -21.06
CA ASP A 103 2.28 16.81 -20.43
C ASP A 103 3.80 16.89 -20.55
N SER A 104 4.33 18.11 -20.39
CA SER A 104 5.78 18.35 -20.43
C SER A 104 6.52 17.53 -19.37
N ALA A 105 7.60 16.86 -19.76
CA ALA A 105 8.45 16.12 -18.83
C ALA A 105 9.27 17.03 -17.89
N THR A 106 9.30 18.35 -18.12
CA THR A 106 10.13 19.30 -17.35
C THR A 106 9.31 20.37 -16.63
N ALA A 107 8.14 20.74 -17.14
CA ALA A 107 7.31 21.76 -16.50
C ALA A 107 6.50 21.16 -15.35
N ALA A 108 6.43 21.88 -14.23
CA ALA A 108 5.50 21.53 -13.16
C ALA A 108 4.05 21.80 -13.60
N PRO A 109 3.07 20.99 -13.16
CA PRO A 109 1.67 21.27 -13.42
C PRO A 109 1.21 22.51 -12.63
N SER A 110 0.11 23.11 -13.06
CA SER A 110 -0.57 24.18 -12.30
C SER A 110 -1.14 23.67 -10.96
N VAL A 111 -1.50 22.39 -10.91
CA VAL A 111 -2.05 21.71 -9.74
C VAL A 111 -1.15 20.54 -9.36
N PRO A 112 -0.62 20.46 -8.13
CA PRO A 112 0.31 19.41 -7.72
C PRO A 112 -0.22 17.97 -7.85
N SER A 113 -1.51 17.76 -7.61
CA SER A 113 -2.14 16.43 -7.69
C SER A 113 -2.25 15.89 -9.13
N ALA A 114 -2.04 16.74 -10.14
CA ALA A 114 -2.01 16.37 -11.56
C ALA A 114 -0.59 16.05 -12.07
N ASP A 115 0.43 16.03 -11.20
CA ASP A 115 1.82 15.86 -11.64
C ASP A 115 2.11 14.44 -12.15
N VAL A 116 2.35 14.33 -13.44
CA VAL A 116 2.63 13.07 -14.14
C VAL A 116 4.12 12.69 -14.12
N ARG A 117 5.00 13.55 -13.62
CA ARG A 117 6.45 13.30 -13.58
C ARG A 117 6.77 12.29 -12.48
N PHE A 118 6.59 11.00 -12.77
CA PHE A 118 6.56 9.92 -11.79
C PHE A 118 7.84 9.70 -10.95
N LEU A 119 8.98 10.30 -11.31
CA LEU A 119 10.22 10.29 -10.51
C LEU A 119 10.56 11.65 -9.88
N THR A 120 9.67 12.65 -10.02
CA THR A 120 9.88 13.97 -9.42
C THR A 120 9.79 13.86 -7.90
N THR A 121 10.50 14.77 -7.24
CA THR A 121 10.34 15.04 -5.82
C THR A 121 10.89 16.42 -5.52
N ALA A 122 10.19 17.17 -4.66
CA ALA A 122 10.67 18.43 -4.11
C ALA A 122 11.63 18.24 -2.92
N SER A 123 11.75 17.01 -2.40
CA SER A 123 12.53 16.72 -1.19
C SER A 123 14.04 16.66 -1.44
N ASN A 124 14.48 16.37 -2.66
CA ASN A 124 15.90 16.32 -3.02
C ASN A 124 16.16 16.40 -4.53
N SER A 125 17.43 16.65 -4.87
CA SER A 125 17.96 16.68 -6.24
C SER A 125 18.57 15.35 -6.69
N SER A 126 18.35 14.26 -5.93
CA SER A 126 18.94 12.95 -6.23
C SER A 126 18.52 12.44 -7.62
N THR A 127 19.39 11.64 -8.22
CA THR A 127 19.05 10.92 -9.45
C THR A 127 18.15 9.75 -9.09
N TYR A 128 17.01 9.64 -9.78
CA TYR A 128 16.11 8.50 -9.65
C TYR A 128 15.99 7.78 -10.98
N THR A 129 15.85 6.46 -10.91
CA THR A 129 15.72 5.62 -12.10
C THR A 129 14.53 4.68 -11.97
N LEU A 130 13.90 4.37 -13.10
CA LEU A 130 12.90 3.32 -13.20
C LEU A 130 13.15 2.50 -14.46
N ASP A 131 13.38 1.21 -14.26
CA ASP A 131 13.54 0.26 -15.36
C ASP A 131 12.18 -0.26 -15.81
N GLY A 132 12.08 -0.54 -17.10
CA GLY A 132 10.86 -1.04 -17.70
C GLY A 132 11.00 -1.30 -19.18
N TRP A 133 9.86 -1.46 -19.84
CA TRP A 133 9.77 -1.84 -21.24
C TRP A 133 8.98 -0.82 -22.02
N ILE A 134 9.48 -0.46 -23.21
CA ILE A 134 8.77 0.41 -24.14
C ILE A 134 9.04 -0.06 -25.55
N ALA A 135 7.96 -0.24 -26.33
CA ALA A 135 8.02 -0.80 -27.68
C ALA A 135 8.81 -2.13 -27.77
N GLY A 136 8.73 -2.97 -26.72
CA GLY A 136 9.44 -4.25 -26.65
C GLY A 136 10.94 -4.16 -26.38
N ILE A 137 11.47 -2.97 -26.08
CA ILE A 137 12.87 -2.78 -25.70
C ILE A 137 12.95 -2.51 -24.21
N LYS A 138 13.85 -3.23 -23.52
CA LYS A 138 14.22 -2.92 -22.14
C LYS A 138 14.93 -1.58 -22.06
N CYS A 139 14.42 -0.69 -21.22
CA CYS A 139 14.94 0.67 -21.04
C CYS A 139 14.99 1.07 -19.55
N ARG A 140 15.78 2.11 -19.29
CA ARG A 140 15.83 2.83 -18.01
C ARG A 140 15.39 4.27 -18.22
N VAL A 141 14.35 4.68 -17.52
CA VAL A 141 14.05 6.10 -17.35
C VAL A 141 14.93 6.65 -16.25
N THR A 142 15.58 7.78 -16.49
CA THR A 142 16.41 8.49 -15.50
C THR A 142 15.90 9.91 -15.33
N ARG A 143 15.64 10.31 -14.08
CA ARG A 143 15.37 11.69 -13.68
C ARG A 143 16.63 12.28 -13.05
N THR A 144 17.08 13.43 -13.54
CA THR A 144 18.14 14.25 -12.93
C THR A 144 17.65 15.67 -12.68
N VAL A 145 18.30 16.40 -11.78
CA VAL A 145 18.03 17.83 -11.54
C VAL A 145 19.29 18.61 -11.80
N ASN A 146 19.18 19.59 -12.70
CA ASN A 146 20.25 20.55 -13.00
C ASN A 146 19.72 21.96 -12.75
N ASN A 147 20.31 22.69 -11.80
CA ASN A 147 19.89 24.05 -11.44
C ASN A 147 18.37 24.19 -11.13
N GLY A 148 17.81 23.21 -10.42
CA GLY A 148 16.38 23.19 -10.08
C GLY A 148 15.44 22.77 -11.21
N ILE A 149 15.97 22.46 -12.41
CA ILE A 149 15.20 21.98 -13.55
C ILE A 149 15.35 20.46 -13.64
N GLU A 150 14.22 19.76 -13.66
CA GLU A 150 14.20 18.32 -13.88
C GLU A 150 14.44 17.98 -15.34
N ASN A 151 15.20 16.92 -15.59
CA ASN A 151 15.43 16.36 -16.91
C ASN A 151 15.15 14.85 -16.86
N TYR A 152 14.48 14.34 -17.90
CA TYR A 152 14.17 12.93 -18.05
C TYR A 152 14.82 12.37 -19.31
N THR A 153 15.50 11.25 -19.17
CA THR A 153 16.07 10.50 -20.31
C THR A 153 15.59 9.06 -20.29
N LEU A 154 15.52 8.46 -21.47
CA LEU A 154 15.28 7.04 -21.69
C LEU A 154 16.56 6.43 -22.27
N THR A 155 17.18 5.52 -21.54
CA THR A 155 18.36 4.78 -21.98
C THR A 155 17.96 3.37 -22.38
N ALA A 156 18.30 2.94 -23.59
CA ALA A 156 18.13 1.55 -23.99
C ALA A 156 19.13 0.67 -23.24
N LEU A 157 18.65 -0.37 -22.56
CA LEU A 157 19.49 -1.35 -21.85
C LEU A 157 19.82 -2.57 -22.72
N GLU A 158 19.13 -2.69 -23.86
CA GLU A 158 19.36 -3.73 -24.86
C GLU A 158 18.93 -3.26 -26.26
N GLY A 159 19.18 -4.11 -27.26
CA GLY A 159 18.68 -3.89 -28.62
C GLY A 159 19.49 -2.91 -29.48
N THR A 160 19.10 -2.81 -30.74
CA THR A 160 19.77 -2.00 -31.78
C THR A 160 19.09 -0.65 -32.03
N GLY A 161 18.13 -0.27 -31.18
CA GLY A 161 17.26 0.89 -31.36
C GLY A 161 15.97 0.52 -32.09
N PHE A 162 14.91 1.32 -31.84
CA PHE A 162 13.57 1.05 -32.35
C PHE A 162 12.74 2.35 -32.47
N ARG A 163 11.74 2.35 -33.36
CA ARG A 163 10.80 3.47 -33.50
C ARG A 163 9.91 3.54 -32.26
N CYS A 164 9.87 4.71 -31.61
CA CYS A 164 9.04 4.96 -30.44
C CYS A 164 8.09 6.12 -30.74
N LEU A 165 6.87 5.81 -31.16
CA LEU A 165 5.88 6.83 -31.50
C LEU A 165 5.55 7.70 -30.26
N PRO A 166 5.14 8.97 -30.45
CA PRO A 166 4.67 9.80 -29.35
C PRO A 166 3.60 9.12 -28.51
N GLY A 167 3.72 9.19 -27.19
CA GLY A 167 2.80 8.53 -26.26
C GLY A 167 2.90 7.00 -26.26
N SER A 168 4.07 6.42 -26.52
CA SER A 168 4.27 4.97 -26.43
C SER A 168 4.19 4.50 -24.97
N LEU A 169 3.52 3.37 -24.73
CA LEU A 169 3.38 2.80 -23.39
C LEU A 169 4.74 2.34 -22.86
N PHE A 170 5.10 2.87 -21.69
CA PHE A 170 6.18 2.38 -20.85
C PHE A 170 5.58 1.56 -19.70
N VAL A 171 6.08 0.34 -19.54
CA VAL A 171 5.65 -0.59 -18.50
C VAL A 171 6.80 -0.78 -17.51
N PRO A 172 6.68 -0.28 -16.26
CA PRO A 172 7.69 -0.51 -15.23
C PRO A 172 7.91 -2.00 -14.99
N ASP A 173 9.15 -2.40 -14.68
CA ASP A 173 9.47 -3.80 -14.36
C ASP A 173 8.63 -4.36 -13.24
N TYR A 174 8.39 -3.55 -12.22
CA TYR A 174 7.58 -3.93 -11.07
C TYR A 174 6.19 -4.43 -11.51
N ALA A 175 5.60 -3.84 -12.54
CA ALA A 175 4.27 -4.22 -13.04
C ALA A 175 4.24 -5.62 -13.68
N LEU A 176 5.40 -6.17 -14.06
CA LEU A 176 5.56 -7.45 -14.75
C LEU A 176 6.01 -8.58 -13.81
N GLN A 177 6.32 -8.26 -12.56
CA GLN A 177 6.80 -9.23 -11.57
C GLN A 177 5.65 -10.07 -11.00
N ASN A 178 5.95 -11.31 -10.62
CA ASN A 178 5.07 -12.07 -9.75
C ASN A 178 5.25 -11.59 -8.32
N HIS A 179 4.14 -11.32 -7.64
CA HIS A 179 4.12 -10.74 -6.32
C HIS A 179 3.40 -11.61 -5.28
N SER A 180 3.09 -12.86 -5.63
CA SER A 180 2.28 -13.77 -4.80
C SER A 180 2.85 -14.04 -3.40
N ASP A 181 4.16 -13.84 -3.21
CA ASP A 181 4.88 -14.04 -1.94
C ASP A 181 4.93 -12.77 -1.07
N ARG A 182 4.24 -11.70 -1.46
CA ARG A 182 4.43 -10.37 -0.88
C ARG A 182 3.11 -9.66 -0.60
N GLU A 183 3.06 -8.86 0.46
CA GLU A 183 1.95 -7.92 0.74
C GLU A 183 2.16 -6.59 0.01
N LEU A 184 1.10 -5.82 -0.17
CA LEU A 184 1.14 -4.45 -0.65
C LEU A 184 0.67 -3.50 0.44
N TRP A 185 1.59 -2.69 0.98
CA TRP A 185 1.27 -1.67 1.97
C TRP A 185 1.16 -0.31 1.28
N ILE A 186 0.01 0.34 1.43
CA ILE A 186 -0.34 1.60 0.76
C ILE A 186 -0.36 2.71 1.80
N ALA A 187 0.60 3.62 1.71
CA ALA A 187 0.74 4.78 2.59
C ALA A 187 1.10 6.01 1.75
N VAL A 188 0.07 6.55 1.09
CA VAL A 188 0.17 7.71 0.19
C VAL A 188 -0.98 8.68 0.42
N GLY A 189 -0.80 9.92 -0.04
CA GLY A 189 -1.88 10.88 -0.22
C GLY A 189 -1.70 12.16 0.58
N ILE A 190 -0.84 12.16 1.61
CA ILE A 190 -0.63 13.38 2.39
C ILE A 190 -0.01 14.45 1.50
N ASN A 191 0.95 14.08 0.66
CA ASN A 191 1.67 15.04 -0.17
C ASN A 191 0.81 15.64 -1.30
N ASP A 192 -0.31 15.02 -1.69
CA ASP A 192 -1.13 15.43 -2.84
C ASP A 192 -1.82 16.78 -2.65
N PHE A 193 -2.11 17.14 -1.40
CA PHE A 193 -2.75 18.41 -1.06
C PHE A 193 -1.84 19.60 -1.36
N ARG A 194 -2.36 20.56 -2.13
CA ARG A 194 -1.65 21.80 -2.47
C ARG A 194 -1.43 22.73 -1.25
N SER A 195 -0.38 23.52 -1.32
CA SER A 195 -0.21 24.68 -0.43
C SER A 195 -1.08 25.86 -0.87
N GLY A 196 -1.41 26.75 0.07
CA GLY A 196 -2.08 28.03 -0.26
C GLY A 196 -3.58 27.94 -0.53
N ALA A 197 -4.23 26.84 -0.15
CA ALA A 197 -5.69 26.77 -0.13
C ALA A 197 -6.26 27.74 0.92
N GLU A 198 -7.35 28.42 0.58
CA GLU A 198 -8.09 29.31 1.48
C GLU A 198 -9.40 28.67 1.94
N THR A 199 -9.94 27.75 1.13
CA THR A 199 -11.20 27.06 1.38
C THR A 199 -11.05 25.54 1.21
N ALA A 200 -11.99 24.78 1.77
CA ALA A 200 -12.00 23.33 1.64
C ALA A 200 -12.20 22.85 0.18
N SER A 201 -12.92 23.61 -0.64
CA SER A 201 -13.17 23.30 -2.07
C SER A 201 -11.92 23.45 -2.94
N ASP A 202 -10.91 24.21 -2.51
CA ASP A 202 -9.64 24.31 -3.25
C ASP A 202 -8.92 22.96 -3.35
N TYR A 203 -9.30 22.01 -2.50
CA TYR A 203 -8.80 20.64 -2.46
C TYR A 203 -9.66 19.63 -3.22
N ASP A 204 -10.71 20.03 -3.93
CA ASP A 204 -11.62 19.08 -4.59
C ASP A 204 -10.90 18.21 -5.63
N ASP A 205 -10.06 18.82 -6.48
CA ASP A 205 -9.25 18.06 -7.44
C ASP A 205 -8.23 17.15 -6.75
N ASP A 206 -7.63 17.62 -5.64
CA ASP A 206 -6.63 16.86 -4.90
C ASP A 206 -7.27 15.63 -4.26
N VAL A 207 -8.43 15.78 -3.62
CA VAL A 207 -9.21 14.67 -3.04
C VAL A 207 -9.65 13.69 -4.12
N ALA A 208 -10.13 14.17 -5.28
CA ALA A 208 -10.53 13.33 -6.39
C ALA A 208 -9.34 12.52 -6.94
N ALA A 209 -8.17 13.16 -7.10
CA ALA A 209 -6.94 12.51 -7.54
C ALA A 209 -6.47 11.46 -6.53
N ILE A 210 -6.41 11.79 -5.24
CA ILE A 210 -6.02 10.85 -4.17
C ILE A 210 -6.88 9.58 -4.20
N LYS A 211 -8.21 9.75 -4.24
CA LYS A 211 -9.15 8.61 -4.29
C LYS A 211 -8.93 7.76 -5.55
N MET A 212 -8.83 8.40 -6.72
CA MET A 212 -8.61 7.71 -8.00
C MET A 212 -7.28 6.94 -8.04
N ASN A 213 -6.21 7.54 -7.52
CA ASN A 213 -4.89 6.95 -7.55
C ASN A 213 -4.79 5.75 -6.59
N VAL A 214 -5.36 5.86 -5.40
CA VAL A 214 -5.40 4.75 -4.44
C VAL A 214 -6.32 3.62 -4.90
N ASP A 215 -7.46 3.94 -5.51
CA ASP A 215 -8.32 2.95 -6.17
C ASP A 215 -7.54 2.13 -7.20
N ALA A 216 -6.71 2.79 -8.03
CA ALA A 216 -5.87 2.10 -9.01
C ALA A 216 -4.79 1.22 -8.36
N ILE A 217 -4.17 1.66 -7.26
CA ILE A 217 -3.17 0.87 -6.52
C ILE A 217 -3.81 -0.38 -5.91
N ILE A 218 -5.01 -0.25 -5.33
CA ILE A 218 -5.76 -1.38 -4.76
C ILE A 218 -6.14 -2.36 -5.87
N GLU A 219 -6.70 -1.89 -6.97
CA GLU A 219 -7.06 -2.74 -8.11
C GLU A 219 -5.84 -3.51 -8.65
N PHE A 220 -4.68 -2.86 -8.72
CA PHE A 220 -3.42 -3.51 -9.09
C PHE A 220 -3.01 -4.61 -8.10
N GLY A 221 -3.11 -4.35 -6.79
CA GLY A 221 -2.85 -5.32 -5.74
C GLY A 221 -3.82 -6.52 -5.80
N GLU A 222 -5.10 -6.27 -6.02
CA GLU A 222 -6.14 -7.31 -6.09
C GLU A 222 -5.94 -8.23 -7.30
N ARG A 223 -5.57 -7.67 -8.45
CA ARG A 223 -5.25 -8.44 -9.67
C ARG A 223 -4.04 -9.36 -9.50
N SER A 224 -3.14 -9.02 -8.58
CA SER A 224 -1.97 -9.86 -8.25
C SER A 224 -2.23 -10.84 -7.10
N GLY A 225 -3.43 -10.83 -6.51
CA GLY A 225 -3.84 -11.76 -5.45
C GLY A 225 -3.13 -11.54 -4.11
N ARG A 226 -2.56 -10.36 -3.89
CA ARG A 226 -1.77 -10.03 -2.69
C ARG A 226 -2.68 -9.62 -1.53
N ASN A 227 -2.20 -9.82 -0.31
CA ASN A 227 -2.76 -9.11 0.85
C ASN A 227 -2.45 -7.62 0.71
N ILE A 228 -3.44 -6.77 0.97
CA ILE A 228 -3.32 -5.31 0.87
C ILE A 228 -3.59 -4.70 2.24
N LEU A 229 -2.69 -3.81 2.67
CA LEU A 229 -2.87 -2.99 3.86
C LEU A 229 -2.91 -1.53 3.42
N LEU A 230 -4.08 -0.90 3.56
CA LEU A 230 -4.30 0.51 3.28
C LEU A 230 -4.27 1.31 4.57
N TYR A 231 -3.23 2.14 4.71
CA TYR A 231 -3.06 3.02 5.85
C TYR A 231 -3.77 4.35 5.61
N GLY A 232 -4.61 4.76 6.57
CA GLY A 232 -5.22 6.08 6.56
C GLY A 232 -4.16 7.19 6.58
N ILE A 233 -4.49 8.33 5.96
CA ILE A 233 -3.65 9.54 6.01
C ILE A 233 -3.67 10.08 7.44
N ASN A 234 -2.48 10.28 8.01
CA ASN A 234 -2.31 10.96 9.28
C ASN A 234 -2.39 12.48 9.09
N THR A 235 -2.87 13.17 10.12
CA THR A 235 -2.84 14.63 10.22
C THR A 235 -1.51 15.08 10.81
N CYS A 236 -0.94 16.12 10.22
CA CYS A 236 0.35 16.69 10.60
C CYS A 236 0.19 18.01 11.36
N ASN A 237 1.25 18.48 12.03
CA ASN A 237 1.26 19.74 12.76
C ASN A 237 1.38 20.95 11.82
N TYR A 238 0.36 21.15 10.98
CA TYR A 238 0.16 22.32 10.14
C TYR A 238 -1.19 22.94 10.48
N SER A 239 -1.29 24.27 10.51
CA SER A 239 -2.49 24.98 10.97
C SER A 239 -3.77 24.61 10.22
N ASN A 240 -3.67 24.24 8.95
CA ASN A 240 -4.79 23.78 8.13
C ASN A 240 -5.15 22.29 8.32
N GLU A 241 -4.31 21.52 8.99
CA GLU A 241 -4.48 20.09 9.32
C GLU A 241 -4.83 19.83 10.79
N LEU A 242 -4.77 20.84 11.66
CA LEU A 242 -5.33 20.75 13.00
C LEU A 242 -6.84 20.54 12.93
N LEU A 243 -7.42 19.98 13.99
CA LEU A 243 -8.86 19.77 14.14
C LEU A 243 -9.66 21.01 13.70
N HIS A 244 -10.64 20.78 12.82
CA HIS A 244 -11.46 21.79 12.13
C HIS A 244 -10.80 22.58 10.99
N GLY A 245 -9.49 22.43 10.78
CA GLY A 245 -8.77 23.01 9.65
C GLY A 245 -9.32 22.56 8.30
N ILE A 246 -9.15 23.39 7.28
CA ILE A 246 -9.72 23.13 5.95
C ILE A 246 -9.15 21.85 5.31
N ARG A 247 -7.85 21.53 5.52
CA ARG A 247 -7.22 20.31 5.00
C ARG A 247 -7.53 19.11 5.88
N TYR A 248 -7.62 19.30 7.20
CA TYR A 248 -8.07 18.28 8.15
C TYR A 248 -9.39 17.63 7.69
N GLN A 249 -10.39 18.44 7.36
CA GLN A 249 -11.70 17.94 6.93
C GLN A 249 -11.61 17.06 5.67
N ARG A 250 -10.69 17.39 4.75
CA ARG A 250 -10.47 16.63 3.51
C ARG A 250 -9.71 15.33 3.76
N ILE A 251 -8.74 15.33 4.66
CA ILE A 251 -8.04 14.11 5.10
C ILE A 251 -9.05 13.13 5.70
N ILE A 252 -9.91 13.60 6.60
CA ILE A 252 -10.96 12.77 7.21
C ILE A 252 -11.96 12.26 6.17
N GLU A 253 -12.32 13.08 5.17
CA GLU A 253 -13.17 12.63 4.06
C GLU A 253 -12.53 11.47 3.28
N VAL A 254 -11.25 11.60 2.90
CA VAL A 254 -10.52 10.57 2.17
C VAL A 254 -10.44 9.27 2.99
N ASN A 255 -10.08 9.37 4.28
CA ASN A 255 -10.01 8.22 5.17
C ASN A 255 -11.36 7.52 5.32
N ARG A 256 -12.45 8.28 5.51
CA ARG A 256 -13.81 7.72 5.59
C ARG A 256 -14.24 7.04 4.30
N TYR A 257 -13.90 7.63 3.15
CA TYR A 257 -14.17 7.03 1.85
C TYR A 257 -13.48 5.66 1.71
N TRP A 258 -12.19 5.57 2.03
CA TRP A 258 -11.45 4.31 1.95
C TRP A 258 -11.90 3.28 2.97
N ALA A 259 -12.18 3.70 4.20
CA ALA A 259 -12.71 2.79 5.21
C ALA A 259 -14.06 2.18 4.81
N ALA A 260 -14.92 2.95 4.13
CA ALA A 260 -16.22 2.46 3.65
C ALA A 260 -16.10 1.60 2.39
N ARG A 261 -15.19 1.97 1.48
CA ARG A 261 -15.03 1.29 0.18
C ARG A 261 -14.20 0.02 0.25
N TYR A 262 -13.18 0.00 1.10
CA TYR A 262 -12.21 -1.08 1.25
C TYR A 262 -12.09 -1.55 2.70
N PRO A 263 -13.19 -1.96 3.37
CA PRO A 263 -13.16 -2.31 4.79
C PRO A 263 -12.24 -3.50 5.10
N ASN A 264 -11.94 -4.36 4.13
CA ASN A 264 -11.06 -5.51 4.29
C ASN A 264 -9.57 -5.18 4.11
N HIS A 265 -9.26 -4.03 3.49
CA HIS A 265 -7.87 -3.59 3.26
C HIS A 265 -7.50 -2.43 4.19
N TYR A 266 -8.47 -1.61 4.60
CA TYR A 266 -8.26 -0.45 5.45
C TYR A 266 -7.85 -0.85 6.87
N VAL A 267 -6.63 -0.48 7.27
CA VAL A 267 -6.02 -0.94 8.52
C VAL A 267 -6.74 -0.35 9.73
N ARG A 268 -7.23 -1.25 10.59
CA ARG A 268 -7.87 -0.94 11.87
C ARG A 268 -7.48 -1.94 12.95
N GLY A 269 -7.51 -1.50 14.20
CA GLY A 269 -7.39 -2.39 15.34
C GLY A 269 -8.72 -3.00 15.76
N ASP A 270 -8.67 -3.99 16.66
CA ASP A 270 -9.85 -4.61 17.29
C ASP A 270 -10.82 -3.61 17.94
N ASN A 271 -10.26 -2.49 18.41
CA ASN A 271 -11.03 -1.40 19.01
C ASN A 271 -11.76 -0.54 17.96
N GLY A 272 -11.68 -0.91 16.68
CA GLY A 272 -12.28 -0.22 15.55
C GLY A 272 -11.52 1.03 15.10
N ARG A 273 -10.42 1.40 15.77
CA ARG A 273 -9.64 2.59 15.45
C ARG A 273 -8.72 2.36 14.28
N ASP A 274 -8.61 3.36 13.42
CA ASP A 274 -7.58 3.38 12.39
C ASP A 274 -6.20 3.77 12.96
N VAL A 275 -5.15 3.73 12.12
CA VAL A 275 -3.79 4.08 12.55
C VAL A 275 -3.69 5.49 13.13
N ARG A 276 -4.39 6.47 12.55
CA ARG A 276 -4.37 7.86 13.01
C ARG A 276 -5.01 7.98 14.40
N GLU A 277 -6.21 7.44 14.56
CA GLU A 277 -6.97 7.43 15.81
C GLU A 277 -6.22 6.71 16.92
N GLU A 278 -5.58 5.58 16.58
CA GLU A 278 -4.78 4.84 17.53
C GLU A 278 -3.57 5.68 17.96
N LEU A 279 -2.82 6.31 17.04
CA LEU A 279 -1.64 7.13 17.38
C LEU A 279 -2.01 8.31 18.28
N ILE A 280 -3.08 9.01 17.95
CA ILE A 280 -3.58 10.17 18.73
C ILE A 280 -3.96 9.76 20.14
N SER A 281 -4.57 8.59 20.30
CA SER A 281 -4.97 8.08 21.63
C SER A 281 -3.81 7.75 22.57
N ARG A 282 -2.56 7.75 22.08
CA ARG A 282 -1.35 7.42 22.84
C ARG A 282 -0.59 8.63 23.38
N PHE A 283 -1.17 9.83 23.29
CA PHE A 283 -0.59 11.04 23.87
C PHE A 283 -0.19 10.84 25.35
N ASN A 284 0.94 11.41 25.75
CA ASN A 284 1.36 11.42 27.15
C ASN A 284 0.63 12.55 27.90
N PRO A 285 -0.28 12.25 28.86
CA PRO A 285 -1.04 13.28 29.57
C PRO A 285 -0.17 14.17 30.49
N LEU A 286 1.08 13.78 30.76
CA LEU A 286 2.04 14.58 31.51
C LEU A 286 2.84 15.54 30.62
N SER A 287 2.78 15.37 29.30
CA SER A 287 3.36 16.30 28.32
C SER A 287 2.29 17.30 27.88
N SER A 288 2.50 18.58 28.16
CA SER A 288 1.57 19.64 27.74
C SER A 288 1.47 19.74 26.21
N GLN A 289 2.55 19.42 25.49
CA GLN A 289 2.54 19.43 24.03
C GLN A 289 1.73 18.26 23.48
N ASP A 290 1.89 17.05 24.02
CA ASP A 290 1.08 15.88 23.64
C ASP A 290 -0.41 16.11 23.89
N VAL A 291 -0.77 16.73 25.01
CA VAL A 291 -2.16 17.12 25.31
C VAL A 291 -2.69 18.12 24.27
N THR A 292 -1.86 19.07 23.86
CA THR A 292 -2.21 20.04 22.80
C THR A 292 -2.41 19.33 21.46
N ASP A 293 -1.50 18.43 21.09
CA ASP A 293 -1.55 17.66 19.86
C ASP A 293 -2.77 16.73 19.81
N PHE A 294 -3.09 16.06 20.93
CA PHE A 294 -4.32 15.26 21.09
C PHE A 294 -5.59 16.10 20.87
N ASN A 295 -5.67 17.28 21.48
CA ASN A 295 -6.81 18.17 21.32
C ASN A 295 -6.93 18.76 19.91
N ASN A 296 -5.83 18.81 19.17
CA ASN A 296 -5.78 19.20 17.77
C ASN A 296 -5.95 18.02 16.80
N ASP A 297 -6.17 16.80 17.31
CA ASP A 297 -6.34 15.58 16.51
C ASP A 297 -5.16 15.34 15.54
N ILE A 298 -3.93 15.57 16.02
CA ILE A 298 -2.68 15.29 15.31
C ILE A 298 -1.80 14.32 16.10
N VAL A 299 -0.87 13.67 15.42
CA VAL A 299 0.06 12.73 16.06
C VAL A 299 0.87 13.48 17.15
N PRO A 300 0.86 12.99 18.41
CA PRO A 300 1.58 13.62 19.51
C PRO A 300 3.07 13.79 19.22
N GLU A 301 3.64 14.93 19.62
CA GLU A 301 5.07 15.26 19.45
C GLU A 301 5.99 14.13 19.94
N SER A 302 5.66 13.49 21.05
CA SER A 302 6.43 12.35 21.57
C SER A 302 6.53 11.14 20.62
N LEU A 303 5.69 11.06 19.59
CA LEU A 303 5.62 9.98 18.60
C LEU A 303 6.09 10.41 17.19
N ARG A 304 6.63 11.63 17.02
CA ARG A 304 7.07 12.19 15.73
C ARG A 304 8.42 12.89 15.81
N SER A 305 9.23 12.81 14.75
CA SER A 305 10.56 13.47 14.66
C SER A 305 10.44 14.91 14.21
N ASP A 306 9.41 15.19 13.40
CA ASP A 306 9.12 16.50 12.85
C ASP A 306 7.59 16.72 12.76
N PRO A 307 7.09 17.85 12.23
CA PRO A 307 5.65 18.11 12.09
C PRO A 307 4.85 17.08 11.28
N ALA A 308 5.49 16.29 10.40
CA ALA A 308 4.85 15.36 9.46
C ALA A 308 5.37 13.90 9.54
N THR A 309 6.51 13.68 10.19
CA THR A 309 7.21 12.39 10.20
C THR A 309 7.08 11.68 11.54
N LEU A 310 6.59 10.44 11.51
CA LEU A 310 6.55 9.56 12.68
C LEU A 310 7.97 9.14 13.10
N MET A 311 8.30 9.21 14.39
CA MET A 311 9.59 8.78 14.95
C MET A 311 9.37 7.79 16.06
N LEU A 312 10.12 6.68 16.01
CA LEU A 312 10.48 5.69 17.06
C LEU A 312 9.39 5.10 17.98
N MET A 313 8.21 5.66 18.15
CA MET A 313 7.21 5.18 19.13
C MET A 313 5.98 4.51 18.51
N VAL A 314 6.07 4.08 17.25
CA VAL A 314 5.11 3.14 16.62
C VAL A 314 5.50 1.67 16.94
N THR A 315 6.66 1.46 17.58
CA THR A 315 7.32 0.15 17.78
C THR A 315 6.62 -0.77 18.79
N GLN A 316 5.79 -0.26 19.72
CA GLN A 316 4.90 -1.11 20.55
C GLN A 316 3.46 -1.18 20.00
N PHE A 317 3.18 -0.41 18.95
CA PHE A 317 1.83 -0.08 18.48
C PHE A 317 1.37 -1.02 17.36
N MET A 318 2.27 -1.44 16.46
CA MET A 318 1.89 -2.40 15.42
C MET A 318 1.64 -3.82 15.93
N LEU A 319 2.11 -4.16 17.13
CA LEU A 319 1.84 -5.45 17.78
C LEU A 319 0.33 -5.71 18.03
N LYS A 320 -0.51 -4.67 18.10
CA LYS A 320 -1.98 -4.81 18.27
C LYS A 320 -2.78 -4.63 16.98
N LEU A 321 -2.17 -4.09 15.93
CA LEU A 321 -2.78 -3.95 14.61
C LEU A 321 -2.51 -5.17 13.74
N ASP A 322 -1.35 -5.82 13.90
CA ASP A 322 -0.99 -7.02 13.13
C ASP A 322 -1.45 -8.35 13.77
N SER A 323 -1.85 -8.32 15.05
CA SER A 323 -2.74 -9.36 15.59
C SER A 323 -4.09 -9.41 14.83
N ASN A 324 -4.43 -8.34 14.10
CA ASN A 324 -5.69 -8.11 13.41
C ASN A 324 -5.66 -8.12 11.89
N SER A 325 -4.59 -8.62 11.25
CA SER A 325 -4.89 -9.41 10.06
C SER A 325 -5.68 -10.62 10.57
N GLY A 326 -6.98 -10.67 10.27
CA GLY A 326 -7.90 -11.78 10.64
C GLY A 326 -7.49 -13.16 10.08
N LEU A 327 -6.23 -13.33 9.70
CA LEU A 327 -5.54 -14.54 9.30
C LEU A 327 -4.47 -15.00 10.31
N ARG A 328 -4.06 -14.20 11.31
CA ARG A 328 -2.98 -14.60 12.25
C ARG A 328 -3.40 -14.89 13.69
N GLU A 329 -4.38 -14.22 14.30
CA GLU A 329 -4.86 -14.61 15.65
C GLU A 329 -6.16 -15.44 15.67
N ALA A 330 -6.98 -15.37 14.63
CA ALA A 330 -8.20 -16.21 14.54
C ALA A 330 -7.90 -17.72 14.38
N ILE A 331 -6.66 -18.08 14.00
CA ILE A 331 -6.21 -19.48 13.87
C ILE A 331 -5.56 -20.00 15.17
N ASN A 332 -5.02 -19.14 16.03
CA ASN A 332 -4.38 -19.59 17.28
C ASN A 332 -5.26 -19.53 18.53
N ASP A 333 -6.21 -18.59 18.64
CA ASP A 333 -7.01 -18.46 19.89
C ASP A 333 -8.41 -19.11 19.81
N THR A 334 -8.96 -19.32 18.61
CA THR A 334 -10.26 -20.03 18.45
C THR A 334 -10.13 -21.56 18.57
N PHE A 335 -8.94 -22.13 18.35
CA PHE A 335 -8.73 -23.59 18.44
C PHE A 335 -8.21 -24.09 19.79
N ASN A 336 -7.77 -23.20 20.70
CA ASN A 336 -7.37 -23.58 22.05
C ASN A 336 -8.51 -23.45 23.08
N ARG A 337 -9.62 -22.77 22.78
CA ARG A 337 -10.78 -22.66 23.69
C ARG A 337 -11.88 -23.72 23.54
N PHE A 338 -11.67 -24.75 22.70
CA PHE A 338 -12.56 -25.93 22.63
C PHE A 338 -11.89 -27.26 23.03
N LYS A 339 -10.68 -27.22 23.59
CA LYS A 339 -10.10 -28.37 24.31
C LYS A 339 -10.23 -28.12 25.81
N PHE A 340 -11.39 -28.49 26.36
CA PHE A 340 -11.62 -29.02 27.73
C PHE A 340 -13.08 -28.80 28.13
N ILE A 341 -14.01 -29.56 27.54
CA ILE A 341 -15.21 -30.05 28.24
C ILE A 341 -15.41 -31.52 27.86
N SER A 342 -14.98 -32.38 28.78
CA SER A 342 -15.37 -33.78 29.05
C SER A 342 -15.49 -34.79 27.89
N ILE A 343 -14.49 -35.68 27.79
CA ILE A 343 -14.78 -37.11 27.74
C ILE A 343 -14.85 -37.55 29.21
N GLU A 344 -16.04 -37.83 29.71
CA GLU A 344 -16.22 -38.79 30.78
C GLU A 344 -17.29 -39.80 30.35
N LEU A 345 -16.91 -41.06 30.49
CA LEU A 345 -17.60 -42.25 30.03
C LEU A 345 -18.94 -42.45 30.77
N GLY A 346 -19.92 -43.04 30.08
CA GLY A 346 -20.78 -44.04 30.71
C GLY A 346 -22.26 -44.03 30.37
N ARG A 347 -22.67 -45.05 29.61
CA ARG A 347 -24.01 -45.69 29.59
C ARG A 347 -25.20 -44.96 28.92
N GLN A 348 -25.53 -45.48 27.74
CA GLN A 348 -26.93 -45.75 27.29
C GLN A 348 -27.71 -46.52 28.39
N PRO A 349 -29.05 -46.40 28.53
CA PRO A 349 -29.95 -46.64 27.40
C PRO A 349 -31.28 -45.87 27.30
N ASN A 350 -31.85 -45.99 26.10
CA ASN A 350 -33.26 -46.24 25.79
C ASN A 350 -34.16 -45.13 25.21
N LEU A 351 -34.58 -45.44 23.97
CA LEU A 351 -35.94 -45.43 23.41
C LEU A 351 -36.50 -44.15 22.77
N SER A 352 -36.55 -44.27 21.44
CA SER A 352 -37.76 -44.12 20.62
C SER A 352 -38.13 -42.72 20.11
N GLY A 353 -38.34 -42.67 18.78
CA GLY A 353 -39.33 -41.79 18.19
C GLY A 353 -38.86 -40.98 17.00
N ARG A 354 -39.14 -41.49 15.78
CA ARG A 354 -39.78 -40.80 14.62
C ARG A 354 -39.23 -39.41 14.23
N ARG A 355 -38.99 -39.07 12.97
CA ARG A 355 -39.41 -39.57 11.66
C ARG A 355 -38.71 -38.68 10.62
N SER A 356 -38.49 -39.25 9.42
CA SER A 356 -38.69 -38.62 8.09
C SER A 356 -37.94 -37.30 7.83
N GLY A 357 -36.96 -37.22 6.93
CA GLY A 357 -36.93 -37.78 5.58
C GLY A 357 -37.09 -36.63 4.58
N TYR A 358 -36.19 -36.53 3.60
CA TYR A 358 -36.48 -36.44 2.15
C TYR A 358 -35.27 -35.91 1.35
N TYR A 359 -34.80 -36.77 0.41
CA TYR A 359 -34.23 -36.55 -0.94
C TYR A 359 -32.92 -35.73 -1.10
N SER A 360 -31.76 -36.23 -1.57
CA SER A 360 -31.37 -37.17 -2.66
C SER A 360 -31.51 -36.53 -4.06
N TRP A 361 -30.43 -36.11 -4.75
CA TRP A 361 -29.63 -36.75 -5.83
C TRP A 361 -28.86 -35.59 -6.52
N VAL A 362 -27.68 -35.68 -7.15
CA VAL A 362 -27.24 -36.55 -8.26
C VAL A 362 -25.71 -36.70 -8.27
N ASN A 363 -25.28 -37.94 -8.49
CA ASN A 363 -23.95 -38.53 -8.73
C ASN A 363 -23.20 -37.95 -9.95
N SER A 364 -21.88 -37.73 -9.88
CA SER A 364 -20.76 -38.68 -10.05
C SER A 364 -20.64 -39.29 -11.46
N TRP A 365 -19.54 -38.99 -12.15
CA TRP A 365 -18.98 -39.76 -13.26
C TRP A 365 -17.47 -39.84 -13.07
N PHE A 366 -16.95 -41.03 -12.74
CA PHE A 366 -15.83 -41.67 -13.44
C PHE A 366 -15.80 -43.15 -13.00
N THR A 367 -15.73 -44.00 -14.01
CA THR A 367 -15.86 -45.45 -14.01
C THR A 367 -14.53 -46.17 -13.78
N GLY A 368 -14.63 -47.43 -13.31
CA GLY A 368 -13.68 -48.50 -13.68
C GLY A 368 -13.15 -49.33 -12.52
N PHE A 369 -13.64 -50.56 -12.33
CA PHE A 369 -13.02 -51.81 -12.81
C PHE A 369 -13.74 -53.04 -12.20
N GLN A 370 -14.08 -53.97 -13.10
CA GLN A 370 -14.42 -55.41 -12.98
C GLN A 370 -15.17 -55.95 -11.75
#